data_AF-A0A1I2YUS7-F1
#
_entry.id   AF-A0A1I2YUS7-F1
#
_cell.length_a   1.000
_cell.length_b   1.000
_cell.length_c   1.000
_cell.angle_alpha   90.00
_cell.angle_beta   90.00
_cell.angle_gamma   90.00
#
_symmetry.space_group_name_H-M   'P 1'
#
loop_
_entity.id
_entity.type
_entity.pdbx_description
1 polymer ?
#
loop_
_entity_poly.entity_id
_entity_poly.type
_entity_poly.pdbx_seq_one_letter_code
_entity_poly.pdbx_strand_id
1 'polypeptide(L)'
;MLSTFLNHQWKAFWRSRNKAGSIAAQVLLGFFILYFLVAAIGVGFFMTKLLGQLFPNLSPVSGFNSIILYYFLFDLAIRTQMQELPTLSIIPYLHLNVRRKAIVNFLNIKSLFSFFNLLPLFIFIPFIILEIGLKSGALVALAYIVAILSLTFFNNYLVLFLKRKSINNIVYFACLLGFVAIAAALDYFKVISVMNFSNLIFVNITEYPFLALIFTLAALLIFFFNSRYLRANLYTEELSVKDDKKGSTDYPFLNQFGKVGELAALELKLILRHKRSKGSVLMGFAFLAYGLIFYKEPIIARNEFGKLLFAAVFMTGISIISYGQFMFAWQSTHFDGLLVNKIDFKNFIKAKFLLFTLSCTVITILASFYGFLSYKLLLLHLAAYLYNIGFATVIVLYFATMNYKRLDITKSASFNWQGVGATQWILGIPFILIPILIYVPFGLTEHPYWGLVAIGLFGLVTLLMRNIWINLLVKRFEKQRYKIAEGFRE
;
A
#
# COMPACT_ATOMS: atom_id res chain seq x y z
N MET A 1 -18.96 16.89 23.52
CA MET A 1 -19.00 15.71 22.61
C MET A 1 -17.70 15.48 21.85
N LEU A 2 -17.13 16.46 21.12
CA LEU A 2 -15.87 16.24 20.39
C LEU A 2 -14.72 15.81 21.31
N SER A 3 -14.51 16.54 22.41
CA SER A 3 -13.52 16.19 23.45
C SER A 3 -13.74 14.78 24.01
N THR A 4 -15.00 14.39 24.26
CA THR A 4 -15.36 13.04 24.72
C THR A 4 -14.93 11.96 23.72
N PHE A 5 -15.20 12.16 22.42
CA PHE A 5 -14.79 11.21 21.39
C PHE A 5 -13.27 11.13 21.23
N LEU A 6 -12.56 12.25 21.31
CA LEU A 6 -11.09 12.28 21.30
C LEU A 6 -10.53 11.54 22.53
N ASN A 7 -11.10 11.74 23.71
CA ASN A 7 -10.73 11.01 24.92
C ASN A 7 -10.97 9.51 24.78
N HIS A 8 -12.08 9.09 24.18
CA HIS A 8 -12.34 7.67 23.90
C HIS A 8 -11.31 7.08 22.93
N GLN A 9 -10.89 7.81 21.89
CA GLN A 9 -9.81 7.36 21.00
C GLN A 9 -8.48 7.21 21.75
N TRP A 10 -8.16 8.19 22.60
CA TRP A 10 -6.97 8.16 23.44
C TRP A 10 -6.98 6.95 24.39
N LYS A 11 -8.09 6.74 25.11
CA LYS A 11 -8.28 5.57 25.97
C LYS A 11 -8.23 4.26 25.18
N ALA A 12 -8.82 4.19 23.99
CA ALA A 12 -8.77 3.00 23.14
C ALA A 12 -7.34 2.67 22.69
N PHE A 13 -6.53 3.69 22.40
CA PHE A 13 -5.11 3.51 22.09
C PHE A 13 -4.35 2.94 23.31
N TRP A 14 -4.47 3.58 24.47
CA TRP A 14 -3.77 3.17 25.69
C TRP A 14 -4.24 1.83 26.28
N ARG A 15 -5.51 1.48 26.06
CA ARG A 15 -6.12 0.20 26.49
C ARG A 15 -6.05 -0.89 25.42
N SER A 16 -5.39 -0.63 24.29
CA SER A 16 -5.18 -1.67 23.29
C SER A 16 -4.32 -2.79 23.90
N ARG A 17 -4.78 -4.04 23.74
CA ARG A 17 -4.15 -5.21 24.36
C ARG A 17 -2.68 -5.39 23.94
N ASN A 18 -2.31 -4.94 22.74
CA ASN A 18 -0.94 -4.93 22.23
C ASN A 18 -0.25 -3.56 22.38
N LYS A 19 -0.20 -3.02 23.60
CA LYS A 19 0.36 -1.69 23.90
C LYS A 19 1.84 -1.54 23.53
N ALA A 20 2.68 -2.49 23.88
CA ALA A 20 4.13 -2.40 23.62
C ALA A 20 4.46 -2.48 22.12
N GLY A 21 3.83 -3.42 21.41
CA GLY A 21 3.98 -3.56 19.96
C GLY A 21 3.37 -2.40 19.17
N SER A 22 2.28 -1.80 19.66
CA SER A 22 1.69 -0.61 19.05
C SER A 22 2.53 0.64 19.29
N ILE A 23 3.13 0.81 20.47
CA ILE A 23 4.03 1.94 20.76
C ILE A 23 5.26 1.91 19.85
N ALA A 24 5.96 0.78 19.74
CA ALA A 24 7.15 0.69 18.87
C ALA A 24 6.81 1.01 17.40
N ALA A 25 5.69 0.48 16.89
CA ALA A 25 5.22 0.80 15.54
C ALA A 25 4.83 2.28 15.38
N GLN A 26 4.23 2.90 16.39
CA GLN A 26 3.86 4.32 16.38
C GLN A 26 5.07 5.25 16.49
N VAL A 27 6.07 4.90 17.28
CA VAL A 27 7.35 5.64 17.35
C VAL A 27 8.04 5.60 16.00
N LEU A 28 8.14 4.42 15.39
CA LEU A 28 8.71 4.27 14.05
C LEU A 28 7.91 5.06 13.00
N LEU A 29 6.58 4.99 13.04
CA LEU A 29 5.71 5.78 12.16
C LEU A 29 5.90 7.28 12.38
N GLY A 30 6.00 7.73 13.63
CA GLY A 30 6.27 9.12 13.99
C GLY A 30 7.62 9.59 13.48
N PHE A 31 8.65 8.75 13.57
CA PHE A 31 9.97 9.02 12.98
C PHE A 31 9.89 9.17 11.46
N PHE A 32 9.21 8.27 10.76
CA PHE A 32 9.01 8.39 9.30
C PHE A 32 8.21 9.64 8.92
N ILE A 33 7.13 9.95 9.65
CA ILE A 33 6.36 11.18 9.46
C ILE A 33 7.26 12.40 9.61
N LEU A 34 8.03 12.48 10.70
CA LEU A 34 8.95 13.59 10.95
C LEU A 34 10.02 13.68 9.85
N TYR A 35 10.62 12.56 9.45
CA TYR A 35 11.57 12.50 8.34
C TYR A 35 10.98 13.08 7.05
N PHE A 36 9.77 12.65 6.66
CA PHE A 36 9.10 13.17 5.47
C PHE A 36 8.72 14.65 5.59
N LEU A 37 8.35 15.12 6.79
CA LEU A 37 8.07 16.54 7.03
C LEU A 37 9.33 17.39 6.90
N VAL A 38 10.47 16.94 7.46
CA VAL A 38 11.77 17.62 7.28
C VAL A 38 12.18 17.63 5.81
N ALA A 39 12.02 16.52 5.11
CA ALA A 39 12.29 16.44 3.67
C ALA A 39 11.38 17.39 2.87
N ALA A 40 10.09 17.46 3.22
CA ALA A 40 9.12 18.39 2.60
C ALA A 40 9.52 19.86 2.79
N ILE A 41 9.95 20.23 4.00
CA ILE A 41 10.50 21.56 4.28
C ILE A 41 11.72 21.83 3.41
N GLY A 42 12.65 20.86 3.32
CA GLY A 42 13.84 20.96 2.46
C GLY A 42 13.46 21.19 1.00
N VAL A 43 12.48 20.43 0.47
CA VAL A 43 11.94 20.64 -0.88
C VAL A 43 11.39 22.05 -1.04
N GLY A 44 10.66 22.57 -0.06
CA GLY A 44 10.16 23.95 -0.06
C GLY A 44 11.25 25.01 -0.11
N PHE A 45 12.31 24.87 0.69
CA PHE A 45 13.45 25.81 0.68
C PHE A 45 14.27 25.74 -0.62
N PHE A 46 14.51 24.54 -1.15
CA PHE A 46 15.27 24.35 -2.39
C PHE A 46 14.41 24.40 -3.66
N MET A 47 13.12 24.73 -3.53
CA MET A 47 12.16 24.70 -4.63
C MET A 47 12.58 25.61 -5.79
N THR A 48 13.14 26.79 -5.53
CA THR A 48 13.66 27.71 -6.57
C THR A 48 14.71 27.03 -7.46
N LYS A 49 15.64 26.28 -6.84
CA LYS A 49 16.68 25.54 -7.56
C LYS A 49 16.12 24.33 -8.32
N LEU A 50 15.20 23.60 -7.69
CA LEU A 50 14.52 22.46 -8.33
C LEU A 50 13.73 22.90 -9.57
N LEU A 51 12.98 23.99 -9.46
CA LEU A 51 12.22 24.56 -10.57
C LEU A 51 13.13 25.09 -11.67
N GLY A 52 14.26 25.72 -11.34
CA GLY A 52 15.25 26.15 -12.34
C GLY A 52 15.88 25.00 -13.13
N GLN A 53 16.00 23.81 -12.52
CA GLN A 53 16.48 22.61 -13.22
C GLN A 53 15.38 21.94 -14.07
N LEU A 54 14.14 21.93 -13.58
CA LEU A 54 13.00 21.33 -14.28
C LEU A 54 12.49 22.20 -15.44
N PHE A 55 12.52 23.53 -15.26
CA PHE A 55 11.99 24.51 -16.19
C PHE A 55 13.00 25.66 -16.40
N PRO A 56 14.11 25.42 -17.12
CA PRO A 56 15.18 26.41 -17.27
C PRO A 56 14.75 27.72 -17.94
N ASN A 57 13.65 27.69 -18.71
CA ASN A 57 13.13 28.84 -19.45
C ASN A 57 12.01 29.60 -18.72
N LEU A 58 11.60 29.17 -17.51
CA LEU A 58 10.51 29.80 -16.77
C LEU A 58 11.03 30.52 -15.53
N SER A 59 10.33 31.60 -15.13
CA SER A 59 10.57 32.21 -13.84
C SER A 59 10.24 31.22 -12.71
N PRO A 60 10.93 31.25 -11.55
CA PRO A 60 10.62 30.35 -10.44
C PRO A 60 9.15 30.41 -9.99
N VAL A 61 8.53 31.59 -10.03
CA VAL A 61 7.12 31.77 -9.66
C VAL A 61 6.19 31.14 -10.70
N SER A 62 6.45 31.33 -12.00
CA SER A 62 5.65 30.68 -13.06
C SER A 62 5.81 29.15 -13.06
N GLY A 63 7.03 28.66 -12.81
CA GLY A 63 7.30 27.23 -12.62
C GLY A 63 6.53 26.67 -11.42
N PHE A 64 6.51 27.40 -10.30
CA PHE A 64 5.75 27.04 -9.12
C PHE A 64 4.24 27.00 -9.40
N ASN A 65 3.70 28.04 -10.04
CA ASN A 65 2.29 28.13 -10.41
C ASN A 65 1.85 26.96 -11.31
N SER A 66 2.75 26.49 -12.17
CA SER A 66 2.50 25.37 -13.08
C SER A 66 2.35 24.02 -12.36
N ILE A 67 3.00 23.83 -11.21
CA ILE A 67 3.02 22.52 -10.52
C ILE A 67 1.92 22.33 -9.47
N ILE A 68 1.26 23.41 -9.01
CA ILE A 68 0.32 23.33 -7.87
C ILE A 68 -0.85 22.38 -8.15
N LEU A 69 -1.59 22.57 -9.24
CA LEU A 69 -2.73 21.68 -9.54
C LEU A 69 -2.28 20.27 -9.90
N TYR A 70 -1.12 20.12 -10.53
CA TYR A 70 -0.54 18.81 -10.82
C TYR A 70 -0.25 18.02 -9.54
N TYR A 71 0.33 18.70 -8.54
CA TYR A 71 0.50 18.12 -7.21
C TYR A 71 -0.83 17.70 -6.60
N PHE A 72 -1.87 18.54 -6.65
CA PHE A 72 -3.17 18.19 -6.06
C PHE A 72 -3.90 17.07 -6.84
N LEU A 73 -3.67 16.91 -8.14
CA LEU A 73 -4.16 15.74 -8.89
C LEU A 73 -3.46 14.45 -8.44
N PHE A 74 -2.14 14.52 -8.27
CA PHE A 74 -1.35 13.39 -7.77
C PHE A 74 -1.71 13.04 -6.32
N ASP A 75 -1.86 14.05 -5.47
CA ASP A 75 -2.33 13.93 -4.08
C ASP A 75 -3.70 13.27 -4.02
N LEU A 76 -4.64 13.67 -4.88
CA LEU A 76 -5.96 13.03 -5.00
C LEU A 76 -5.83 11.54 -5.37
N ALA A 77 -5.01 11.20 -6.36
CA ALA A 77 -4.77 9.82 -6.78
C ALA A 77 -4.19 8.98 -5.62
N ILE A 78 -3.12 9.45 -4.97
CA ILE A 78 -2.51 8.73 -3.84
C ILE A 78 -3.49 8.59 -2.69
N ARG A 79 -4.20 9.66 -2.30
CA ARG A 79 -5.17 9.61 -1.20
C ARG A 79 -6.30 8.62 -1.48
N THR A 80 -6.78 8.53 -2.73
CA THR A 80 -7.81 7.54 -3.06
C THR A 80 -7.37 6.11 -2.80
N GLN A 81 -6.07 5.83 -2.84
CA GLN A 81 -5.56 4.52 -2.46
C GLN A 81 -5.20 4.43 -0.97
N MET A 82 -4.50 5.42 -0.44
CA MET A 82 -3.84 5.32 0.87
C MET A 82 -4.67 5.83 2.04
N GLN A 83 -5.54 6.82 1.86
CA GLN A 83 -6.25 7.47 2.97
C GLN A 83 -7.42 6.61 3.49
N GLU A 84 -7.39 6.16 4.74
CA GLU A 84 -8.47 5.34 5.30
C GLU A 84 -9.71 6.17 5.68
N LEU A 85 -10.89 5.55 5.63
CA LEU A 85 -12.13 6.15 6.13
C LEU A 85 -12.19 6.01 7.66
N PRO A 86 -12.55 7.07 8.41
CA PRO A 86 -12.61 7.02 9.88
C PRO A 86 -13.82 6.23 10.46
N THR A 87 -14.48 5.37 9.68
CA THR A 87 -15.78 4.74 9.97
C THR A 87 -15.81 3.78 11.15
N LEU A 88 -14.76 2.98 11.37
CA LEU A 88 -14.76 1.97 12.44
C LEU A 88 -14.81 2.58 13.85
N SER A 89 -14.36 3.83 14.01
CA SER A 89 -14.38 4.51 15.31
C SER A 89 -15.77 4.94 15.79
N ILE A 90 -16.79 4.91 14.92
CA ILE A 90 -18.12 5.43 15.26
C ILE A 90 -19.19 4.38 15.48
N ILE A 91 -18.95 3.12 15.08
CA ILE A 91 -19.92 2.02 15.20
C ILE A 91 -20.47 1.88 16.64
N PRO A 92 -19.65 1.97 17.71
CA PRO A 92 -20.16 1.89 19.08
C PRO A 92 -21.07 3.05 19.49
N TYR A 93 -21.10 4.16 18.76
CA TYR A 93 -21.98 5.29 19.06
C TYR A 93 -23.29 5.26 18.29
N LEU A 94 -23.41 4.43 17.24
CA LEU A 94 -24.59 4.44 16.35
C LEU A 94 -25.87 3.93 17.03
N HIS A 95 -25.73 3.05 18.03
CA HIS A 95 -26.85 2.52 18.82
C HIS A 95 -27.14 3.36 20.08
N LEU A 96 -26.31 4.37 20.37
CA LEU A 96 -26.50 5.26 21.52
C LEU A 96 -27.31 6.50 21.10
N ASN A 97 -27.97 7.16 22.06
CA ASN A 97 -28.72 8.39 21.84
C ASN A 97 -27.79 9.61 21.65
N VAL A 98 -26.91 9.56 20.65
CA VAL A 98 -25.98 10.63 20.28
C VAL A 98 -26.43 11.28 18.98
N ARG A 99 -26.58 12.61 18.99
CA ARG A 99 -27.02 13.36 17.80
C ARG A 99 -26.09 13.07 16.62
N ARG A 100 -26.65 12.63 15.48
CA ARG A 100 -25.90 12.33 14.24
C ARG A 100 -24.96 13.47 13.81
N LYS A 101 -25.41 14.73 13.94
CA LYS A 101 -24.59 15.92 13.65
C LYS A 101 -23.27 15.92 14.42
N ALA A 102 -23.26 15.50 15.69
CA ALA A 102 -22.04 15.43 16.49
C ALA A 102 -21.06 14.37 15.97
N ILE A 103 -21.58 13.21 15.55
CA ILE A 103 -20.76 12.13 14.98
C ILE A 103 -20.18 12.55 13.62
N VAL A 104 -20.99 13.16 12.75
CA VAL A 104 -20.53 13.68 11.44
C VAL A 104 -19.44 14.75 11.61
N ASN A 105 -19.64 15.71 12.53
CA ASN A 105 -18.64 16.73 12.81
C ASN A 105 -17.33 16.12 13.32
N PHE A 106 -17.40 15.12 14.21
CA PHE A 106 -16.22 14.41 14.67
C PHE A 106 -15.48 13.69 13.55
N LEU A 107 -16.19 13.00 12.65
CA LEU A 107 -15.57 12.34 11.49
C LEU A 107 -14.87 13.33 10.56
N ASN A 108 -15.51 14.47 10.28
CA ASN A 108 -14.92 15.50 9.42
C ASN A 108 -13.67 16.12 10.05
N ILE A 109 -13.74 16.51 11.33
CA ILE A 109 -12.59 17.08 12.05
C ILE A 109 -11.45 16.06 12.14
N LYS A 110 -11.75 14.80 12.47
CA LYS A 110 -10.76 13.73 12.53
C LYS A 110 -10.03 13.54 11.19
N SER A 111 -10.73 13.72 10.07
CA SER A 111 -10.11 13.58 8.74
C SER A 111 -9.10 14.69 8.42
N LEU A 112 -9.21 15.86 9.06
CA LEU A 112 -8.28 16.97 8.85
C LEU A 112 -6.88 16.65 9.40
N PHE A 113 -6.78 15.83 10.45
CA PHE A 113 -5.51 15.38 11.05
C PHE A 113 -4.89 14.20 10.28
N SER A 114 -4.89 14.25 8.95
CA SER A 114 -4.22 13.28 8.10
C SER A 114 -2.82 13.77 7.72
N PHE A 115 -1.84 12.87 7.65
CA PHE A 115 -0.48 13.17 7.15
C PHE A 115 -0.51 13.88 5.79
N PHE A 116 -1.42 13.45 4.90
CA PHE A 116 -1.57 14.06 3.59
C PHE A 116 -2.01 15.53 3.65
N ASN A 117 -2.72 15.98 4.70
CA ASN A 117 -3.09 17.39 4.84
C ASN A 117 -1.95 18.26 5.34
N LEU A 118 -0.97 17.66 6.03
CA LEU A 118 0.21 18.37 6.50
C LEU A 118 1.24 18.57 5.38
N LEU A 119 1.45 17.53 4.56
CA LEU A 119 2.51 17.50 3.55
C LEU A 119 2.52 18.72 2.59
N PRO A 120 1.41 19.15 1.96
CA PRO A 120 1.40 20.29 1.04
C PRO A 120 1.80 21.61 1.74
N LEU A 121 1.46 21.75 3.02
CA LEU A 121 1.79 22.95 3.79
C LEU A 121 3.30 23.07 3.99
N PHE A 122 3.97 21.98 4.36
CA PHE A 122 5.41 21.98 4.55
C PHE A 122 6.20 22.08 3.23
N ILE A 123 5.65 21.58 2.12
CA ILE A 123 6.26 21.72 0.79
C ILE A 123 6.13 23.16 0.28
N PHE A 124 4.94 23.76 0.33
CA PHE A 124 4.67 24.98 -0.41
C PHE A 124 4.85 26.26 0.41
N ILE A 125 4.55 26.27 1.71
CA ILE A 125 4.63 27.48 2.54
C ILE A 125 6.03 28.12 2.54
N PRO A 126 7.15 27.37 2.68
CA PRO A 126 8.47 27.98 2.66
C PRO A 126 8.73 28.77 1.36
N PHE A 127 8.39 28.20 0.21
CA PHE A 127 8.55 28.88 -1.08
C PHE A 127 7.64 30.11 -1.20
N ILE A 128 6.38 30.01 -0.76
CA ILE A 128 5.44 31.14 -0.82
C ILE A 128 5.96 32.32 0.01
N ILE A 129 6.49 32.07 1.21
CA ILE A 129 7.00 33.14 2.07
C ILE A 129 8.25 33.77 1.45
N LEU A 130 9.22 32.95 1.03
CA LEU A 130 10.53 33.41 0.56
C LEU A 130 10.50 34.07 -0.82
N GLU A 131 9.73 33.53 -1.75
CA GLU A 131 9.74 33.99 -3.14
C GLU A 131 8.53 34.88 -3.45
N ILE A 132 7.32 34.43 -3.11
CA ILE A 132 6.10 35.18 -3.44
C ILE A 132 5.90 36.33 -2.45
N GLY A 133 6.10 36.11 -1.15
CA GLY A 133 5.92 37.11 -0.11
C GLY A 133 6.90 38.26 -0.22
N LEU A 134 8.17 37.97 -0.49
CA LEU A 134 9.20 39.01 -0.66
C LEU A 134 9.06 39.79 -1.98
N LYS A 135 8.61 39.15 -3.07
CA LYS A 135 8.53 39.80 -4.40
C LYS A 135 7.18 40.44 -4.70
N SER A 136 6.08 39.80 -4.29
CA SER A 136 4.69 40.19 -4.63
C SER A 136 3.89 40.71 -3.44
N GLY A 137 4.49 40.71 -2.23
CA GLY A 137 3.89 41.24 -1.02
C GLY A 137 3.11 40.22 -0.18
N ALA A 138 2.87 40.59 1.09
CA ALA A 138 2.28 39.70 2.09
C ALA A 138 0.84 39.27 1.77
N LEU A 139 0.06 40.15 1.13
CA LEU A 139 -1.34 39.86 0.79
C LEU A 139 -1.44 38.77 -0.30
N VAL A 140 -0.56 38.83 -1.31
CA VAL A 140 -0.47 37.79 -2.34
C VAL A 140 -0.01 36.47 -1.72
N ALA A 141 1.02 36.48 -0.87
CA ALA A 141 1.46 35.28 -0.17
C ALA A 141 0.35 34.65 0.67
N LEU A 142 -0.46 35.45 1.37
CA LEU A 142 -1.61 34.97 2.12
C LEU A 142 -2.64 34.32 1.21
N ALA A 143 -2.95 34.92 0.05
CA ALA A 143 -3.87 34.34 -0.93
C ALA A 143 -3.39 32.97 -1.43
N TYR A 144 -2.10 32.81 -1.70
CA TYR A 144 -1.52 31.51 -2.06
C TYR A 144 -1.65 30.48 -0.92
N ILE A 145 -1.38 30.87 0.33
CA ILE A 145 -1.55 29.99 1.49
C ILE A 145 -3.02 29.55 1.63
N VAL A 146 -3.97 30.47 1.47
CA VAL A 146 -5.41 30.19 1.50
C VAL A 146 -5.81 29.25 0.37
N ALA A 147 -5.31 29.46 -0.85
CA ALA A 147 -5.58 28.58 -1.99
C ALA A 147 -5.08 27.15 -1.73
N ILE A 148 -3.86 27.00 -1.20
CA ILE A 148 -3.26 25.69 -0.91
C ILE A 148 -3.99 24.97 0.23
N LEU A 149 -4.33 25.68 1.30
CA LEU A 149 -5.16 25.14 2.39
C LEU A 149 -6.53 24.67 1.87
N SER A 150 -7.16 25.48 1.01
CA SER A 150 -8.47 25.18 0.45
C SER A 150 -8.44 23.98 -0.49
N LEU A 151 -7.44 23.88 -1.37
CA LEU A 151 -7.23 22.71 -2.23
C LEU A 151 -6.97 21.44 -1.40
N THR A 152 -6.20 21.56 -0.31
CA THR A 152 -5.96 20.45 0.61
C THR A 152 -7.24 19.95 1.25
N PHE A 153 -8.09 20.86 1.74
CA PHE A 153 -9.39 20.51 2.30
C PHE A 153 -10.36 19.95 1.26
N PHE A 154 -10.36 20.53 0.06
CA PHE A 154 -11.14 20.05 -1.06
C PHE A 154 -10.80 18.59 -1.37
N ASN A 155 -9.52 18.28 -1.59
CA ASN A 155 -9.05 16.91 -1.85
C ASN A 155 -9.41 15.95 -0.71
N ASN A 156 -9.18 16.37 0.54
CA ASN A 156 -9.50 15.55 1.71
C ASN A 156 -10.98 15.14 1.71
N TYR A 157 -11.91 16.09 1.58
CA TYR A 157 -13.34 15.78 1.63
C TYR A 157 -13.85 15.10 0.35
N LEU A 158 -13.30 15.45 -0.81
CA LEU A 158 -13.64 14.81 -2.08
C LEU A 158 -13.29 13.32 -2.06
N VAL A 159 -12.09 12.98 -1.59
CA VAL A 159 -11.64 11.59 -1.45
C VAL A 159 -12.54 10.83 -0.49
N LEU A 160 -12.88 11.40 0.67
CA LEU A 160 -13.78 10.75 1.64
C LEU A 160 -15.17 10.52 1.06
N PHE A 161 -15.73 11.50 0.34
CA PHE A 161 -17.03 11.40 -0.30
C PHE A 161 -17.03 10.30 -1.37
N LEU A 162 -16.06 10.33 -2.28
CA LEU A 162 -15.97 9.37 -3.39
C LEU A 162 -15.69 7.96 -2.89
N LYS A 163 -14.79 7.78 -1.91
CA LYS A 163 -14.55 6.45 -1.32
C LYS A 163 -15.81 5.85 -0.72
N ARG A 164 -16.63 6.65 -0.02
CA ARG A 164 -17.88 6.15 0.57
C ARG A 164 -18.91 5.78 -0.49
N LYS A 165 -19.06 6.60 -1.53
CA LYS A 165 -19.91 6.26 -2.69
C LYS A 165 -19.44 4.99 -3.42
N SER A 166 -18.13 4.80 -3.48
CA SER A 166 -17.50 3.66 -4.14
C SER A 166 -17.70 2.32 -3.42
N ILE A 167 -18.11 2.33 -2.14
CA ILE A 167 -18.48 1.10 -1.40
C ILE A 167 -19.69 0.45 -2.07
N ASN A 168 -20.68 1.25 -2.48
CA ASN A 168 -21.92 0.76 -3.05
C ASN A 168 -21.88 0.67 -4.59
N ASN A 169 -21.00 1.44 -5.24
CA ASN A 169 -20.87 1.43 -6.69
C ASN A 169 -19.44 1.73 -7.14
N ILE A 170 -18.77 0.72 -7.69
CA ILE A 170 -17.37 0.82 -8.14
C ILE A 170 -17.15 1.81 -9.30
N VAL A 171 -18.21 2.20 -10.01
CA VAL A 171 -18.17 3.18 -11.10
C VAL A 171 -17.63 4.51 -10.61
N TYR A 172 -17.95 4.96 -9.39
CA TYR A 172 -17.43 6.23 -8.87
C TYR A 172 -15.90 6.22 -8.68
N PHE A 173 -15.35 5.06 -8.28
CA PHE A 173 -13.91 4.88 -8.18
C PHE A 173 -13.26 4.81 -9.57
N ALA A 174 -13.88 4.09 -10.51
CA ALA A 174 -13.42 3.99 -11.89
C ALA A 174 -13.48 5.34 -12.61
N CYS A 175 -14.52 6.16 -12.39
CA CYS A 175 -14.63 7.50 -12.97
C CYS A 175 -13.55 8.45 -12.43
N LEU A 176 -13.19 8.37 -11.15
CA LEU A 176 -12.09 9.18 -10.61
C LEU A 176 -10.74 8.76 -11.19
N LEU A 177 -10.45 7.46 -11.23
CA LEU A 177 -9.22 6.98 -11.84
C LEU A 177 -9.18 7.29 -13.34
N GLY A 178 -10.32 7.16 -14.02
CA GLY A 178 -10.50 7.54 -15.42
C GLY A 178 -10.25 9.03 -15.63
N PHE A 179 -10.79 9.90 -14.77
CA PHE A 179 -10.55 11.35 -14.85
C PHE A 179 -9.06 11.69 -14.70
N VAL A 180 -8.37 11.12 -13.70
CA VAL A 180 -6.93 11.33 -13.52
C VAL A 180 -6.13 10.77 -14.71
N ALA A 181 -6.49 9.58 -15.20
CA ALA A 181 -5.82 8.96 -16.34
C ALA A 181 -6.03 9.73 -17.64
N ILE A 182 -7.23 10.25 -17.89
CA ILE A 182 -7.55 11.10 -19.04
C ILE A 182 -6.78 12.41 -18.94
N ALA A 183 -6.75 13.05 -17.77
CA ALA A 183 -5.97 14.28 -17.56
C ALA A 183 -4.47 14.04 -17.84
N ALA A 184 -3.92 12.93 -17.36
CA ALA A 184 -2.53 12.55 -17.62
C ALA A 184 -2.28 12.22 -19.11
N ALA A 185 -3.22 11.53 -19.78
CA ALA A 185 -3.12 11.21 -21.20
C ALA A 185 -3.20 12.46 -22.07
N LEU A 186 -4.11 13.40 -21.77
CA LEU A 186 -4.23 14.66 -22.48
C LEU A 186 -2.97 15.52 -22.36
N ASP A 187 -2.32 15.51 -21.19
CA ASP A 187 -1.04 16.19 -20.96
C ASP A 187 0.10 15.47 -21.71
N TYR A 188 0.14 14.13 -21.69
CA TYR A 188 1.13 13.32 -22.43
C TYR A 188 1.04 13.52 -23.95
N PHE A 189 -0.17 13.55 -24.51
CA PHE A 189 -0.42 13.82 -25.94
C PHE A 189 -0.35 15.31 -26.29
N LYS A 190 -0.04 16.19 -25.33
CA LYS A 190 0.07 17.65 -25.48
C LYS A 190 -1.19 18.33 -26.03
N VAL A 191 -2.36 17.73 -25.80
CA VAL A 191 -3.67 18.28 -26.24
C VAL A 191 -4.15 19.35 -25.26
N ILE A 192 -4.07 19.08 -23.95
CA ILE A 192 -4.38 20.03 -22.88
C ILE A 192 -3.29 19.92 -21.83
N SER A 193 -2.55 21.01 -21.60
CA SER A 193 -1.52 21.03 -20.56
C SER A 193 -2.11 21.45 -19.21
N VAL A 194 -2.11 20.52 -18.26
CA VAL A 194 -2.53 20.78 -16.87
C VAL A 194 -1.64 21.86 -16.24
N MET A 195 -0.36 21.86 -16.58
CA MET A 195 0.60 22.84 -16.11
C MET A 195 0.26 24.26 -16.57
N ASN A 196 -0.08 24.44 -17.86
CA ASN A 196 -0.45 25.76 -18.39
C ASN A 196 -1.74 26.27 -17.75
N PHE A 197 -2.72 25.39 -17.54
CA PHE A 197 -3.96 25.74 -16.85
C PHE A 197 -3.73 26.14 -15.38
N SER A 198 -2.87 25.41 -14.67
CA SER A 198 -2.44 25.75 -13.32
C SER A 198 -1.76 27.12 -13.29
N ASN A 199 -0.82 27.36 -14.20
CA ASN A 199 -0.12 28.64 -14.28
C ASN A 199 -1.08 29.81 -14.50
N LEU A 200 -2.02 29.69 -15.44
CA LEU A 200 -3.02 30.71 -15.74
C LEU A 200 -3.82 31.10 -14.48
N ILE A 201 -4.29 30.12 -13.70
CA ILE A 201 -5.07 30.39 -12.48
C ILE A 201 -4.23 31.13 -11.44
N PHE A 202 -3.01 30.67 -11.16
CA PHE A 202 -2.22 31.24 -10.08
C PHE A 202 -1.57 32.57 -10.45
N VAL A 203 -1.27 32.83 -11.73
CA VAL A 203 -0.89 34.17 -12.20
C VAL A 203 -2.04 35.16 -11.95
N ASN A 204 -3.28 34.79 -12.27
CA ASN A 204 -4.43 35.65 -11.97
C ASN A 204 -4.64 35.86 -10.46
N ILE A 205 -4.25 34.90 -9.60
CA ILE A 205 -4.28 35.09 -8.13
C ILE A 205 -3.18 36.06 -7.68
N THR A 206 -2.03 36.08 -8.36
CA THR A 206 -0.99 37.08 -8.09
C THR A 206 -1.50 38.49 -8.39
N GLU A 207 -2.21 38.68 -9.50
CA GLU A 207 -2.78 39.98 -9.89
C GLU A 207 -4.01 40.35 -9.05
N TYR A 208 -4.88 39.38 -8.78
CA TYR A 208 -6.15 39.54 -8.06
C TYR A 208 -6.27 38.52 -6.91
N PRO A 209 -5.67 38.82 -5.74
CA PRO A 209 -5.58 37.87 -4.63
C PRO A 209 -6.91 37.34 -4.09
N PHE A 210 -8.00 38.08 -4.25
CA PHE A 210 -9.35 37.63 -3.86
C PHE A 210 -9.82 36.40 -4.64
N LEU A 211 -9.27 36.14 -5.83
CA LEU A 211 -9.61 34.96 -6.64
C LEU A 211 -9.24 33.64 -5.93
N ALA A 212 -8.30 33.65 -4.99
CA ALA A 212 -7.99 32.48 -4.17
C ALA A 212 -9.21 31.92 -3.40
N LEU A 213 -10.21 32.77 -3.11
CA LEU A 213 -11.44 32.37 -2.43
C LEU A 213 -12.31 31.42 -3.25
N ILE A 214 -12.09 31.30 -4.57
CA ILE A 214 -12.79 30.31 -5.40
C ILE A 214 -12.52 28.89 -4.92
N PHE A 215 -11.28 28.61 -4.49
CA PHE A 215 -10.91 27.32 -3.93
C PHE A 215 -11.55 27.11 -2.56
N THR A 216 -11.67 28.17 -1.76
CA THR A 216 -12.36 28.13 -0.46
C THR A 216 -13.83 27.77 -0.65
N LEU A 217 -14.50 28.40 -1.62
CA LEU A 217 -15.88 28.08 -1.99
C LEU A 217 -16.01 26.61 -2.40
N ALA A 218 -15.13 26.12 -3.28
CA ALA A 218 -15.13 24.72 -3.70
C ALA A 218 -14.94 23.76 -2.53
N ALA A 219 -14.01 24.06 -1.60
CA ALA A 219 -13.77 23.28 -0.39
C ALA A 219 -14.99 23.23 0.54
N LEU A 220 -15.69 24.35 0.70
CA LEU A 220 -16.92 24.43 1.50
C LEU A 220 -18.08 23.65 0.86
N LEU A 221 -18.23 23.72 -0.46
CA LEU A 221 -19.24 22.97 -1.20
C LEU A 221 -19.05 21.46 -1.04
N ILE A 222 -17.81 20.96 -1.25
CA ILE A 222 -17.56 19.52 -1.08
C ILE A 222 -17.67 19.09 0.39
N PHE A 223 -17.28 19.94 1.34
CA PHE A 223 -17.52 19.69 2.76
C PHE A 223 -19.02 19.54 3.06
N PHE A 224 -19.87 20.40 2.48
CA PHE A 224 -21.31 20.32 2.63
C PHE A 224 -21.87 19.03 2.02
N PHE A 225 -21.48 18.68 0.80
CA PHE A 225 -21.92 17.43 0.15
C PHE A 225 -21.48 16.20 0.93
N ASN A 226 -20.23 16.13 1.36
CA ASN A 226 -19.71 15.04 2.19
C ASN A 226 -20.48 14.95 3.52
N SER A 227 -20.73 16.07 4.20
CA SER A 227 -21.45 16.11 5.48
C SER A 227 -22.91 15.71 5.36
N ARG A 228 -23.58 16.13 4.28
CA ARG A 228 -24.96 15.75 3.96
C ARG A 228 -25.05 14.26 3.67
N TYR A 229 -24.13 13.75 2.84
CA TYR A 229 -24.04 12.32 2.54
C TYR A 229 -23.82 11.49 3.79
N LEU A 230 -22.86 11.88 4.64
CA LEU A 230 -22.58 11.25 5.92
C LEU A 230 -23.81 11.20 6.82
N ARG A 231 -24.56 12.30 6.95
CA ARG A 231 -25.73 12.35 7.82
C ARG A 231 -26.86 11.44 7.33
N ALA A 232 -27.03 11.35 6.01
CA ALA A 232 -28.04 10.50 5.39
C ALA A 232 -27.66 9.02 5.42
N ASN A 233 -26.36 8.67 5.40
CA ASN A 233 -25.88 7.29 5.24
C ASN A 233 -25.13 6.76 6.47
N LEU A 234 -25.51 7.20 7.68
CA LEU A 234 -24.87 6.81 8.94
C LEU A 234 -25.57 5.63 9.63
N TYR A 235 -26.00 4.63 8.87
CA TYR A 235 -26.66 3.44 9.41
C TYR A 235 -25.67 2.29 9.59
N THR A 236 -25.86 1.49 10.63
CA THR A 236 -25.09 0.26 10.85
C THR A 236 -25.18 -0.66 9.63
N GLU A 237 -26.35 -0.75 9.01
CA GLU A 237 -26.66 -1.59 7.85
C GLU A 237 -25.98 -1.16 6.54
N GLU A 238 -25.65 0.13 6.39
CA GLU A 238 -24.90 0.64 5.23
C GLU A 238 -23.39 0.61 5.45
N LEU A 239 -22.95 0.59 6.71
CA LEU A 239 -21.54 0.48 7.10
C LEU A 239 -21.10 -0.97 7.26
N SER A 240 -22.00 -1.87 7.64
CA SER A 240 -21.86 -3.30 7.41
C SER A 240 -22.11 -3.52 5.93
N VAL A 241 -21.08 -3.92 5.20
CA VAL A 241 -21.22 -4.39 3.82
C VAL A 241 -22.43 -5.33 3.79
N LYS A 242 -23.40 -5.09 2.89
CA LYS A 242 -24.42 -6.09 2.56
C LYS A 242 -23.65 -7.40 2.31
N ASP A 243 -23.69 -8.31 3.27
CA ASP A 243 -23.34 -9.71 3.05
C ASP A 243 -24.49 -10.28 2.20
N ASP A 244 -24.60 -9.81 0.96
CA ASP A 244 -25.27 -10.59 -0.06
C ASP A 244 -24.53 -11.91 -0.07
N LYS A 245 -25.24 -12.98 0.30
CA LYS A 245 -24.78 -14.36 0.26
C LYS A 245 -24.41 -14.71 -1.18
N LYS A 246 -23.27 -14.22 -1.67
CA LYS A 246 -22.67 -14.68 -2.91
C LYS A 246 -22.37 -16.15 -2.67
N GLY A 247 -23.02 -17.01 -3.46
CA GLY A 247 -22.81 -18.45 -3.42
C GLY A 247 -21.31 -18.76 -3.41
N SER A 248 -20.94 -19.79 -2.65
CA SER A 248 -19.56 -20.28 -2.55
C SER A 248 -19.03 -20.52 -3.98
N THR A 249 -18.18 -19.62 -4.47
CA THR A 249 -17.54 -19.77 -5.78
C THR A 249 -16.64 -20.98 -5.72
N ASP A 250 -16.96 -22.05 -6.45
CA ASP A 250 -16.07 -23.20 -6.52
C ASP A 250 -14.93 -22.94 -7.51
N TYR A 251 -13.76 -23.55 -7.26
CA TYR A 251 -12.58 -23.43 -8.11
C TYR A 251 -12.18 -24.80 -8.67
N PRO A 252 -12.78 -25.24 -9.80
CA PRO A 252 -12.62 -26.60 -10.30
C PRO A 252 -11.17 -27.05 -10.51
N PHE A 253 -10.28 -26.13 -10.89
CA PHE A 253 -8.85 -26.43 -11.09
C PHE A 253 -8.11 -26.83 -9.81
N LEU A 254 -8.65 -26.53 -8.63
CA LEU A 254 -8.08 -26.96 -7.35
C LEU A 254 -8.57 -28.35 -6.94
N ASN A 255 -9.73 -28.79 -7.44
CA ASN A 255 -10.34 -30.08 -7.05
C ASN A 255 -9.44 -31.27 -7.39
N GLN A 256 -8.58 -31.15 -8.40
CA GLN A 256 -7.58 -32.18 -8.76
C GLN A 256 -6.54 -32.47 -7.65
N PHE A 257 -6.38 -31.58 -6.66
CA PHE A 257 -5.44 -31.75 -5.55
C PHE A 257 -6.10 -32.35 -4.28
N GLY A 258 -7.34 -32.86 -4.39
CA GLY A 258 -8.08 -33.46 -3.28
C GLY A 258 -8.21 -32.53 -2.08
N LYS A 259 -7.99 -33.05 -0.85
CA LYS A 259 -8.09 -32.26 0.39
C LYS A 259 -7.14 -31.05 0.43
N VAL A 260 -5.98 -31.15 -0.22
CA VAL A 260 -5.03 -30.01 -0.31
C VAL A 260 -5.63 -28.90 -1.17
N GLY A 261 -6.28 -29.27 -2.27
CA GLY A 261 -6.99 -28.36 -3.16
C GLY A 261 -8.16 -27.66 -2.49
N GLU A 262 -8.95 -28.40 -1.72
CA GLU A 262 -10.07 -27.84 -0.94
C GLU A 262 -9.60 -26.78 0.06
N LEU A 263 -8.54 -27.07 0.81
CA LEU A 263 -7.93 -26.11 1.75
C LEU A 263 -7.33 -24.90 1.02
N ALA A 264 -6.72 -25.10 -0.15
CA ALA A 264 -6.21 -24.02 -0.99
C ALA A 264 -7.36 -23.15 -1.55
N ALA A 265 -8.50 -23.76 -1.90
CA ALA A 265 -9.68 -23.05 -2.38
C ALA A 265 -10.30 -22.18 -1.28
N LEU A 266 -10.39 -22.70 -0.05
CA LEU A 266 -10.84 -21.92 1.11
C LEU A 266 -9.94 -20.71 1.37
N GLU A 267 -8.63 -20.89 1.27
CA GLU A 267 -7.67 -19.81 1.41
C GLU A 267 -7.79 -18.78 0.28
N LEU A 268 -7.95 -19.24 -0.97
CA LEU A 268 -8.16 -18.36 -2.12
C LEU A 268 -9.45 -17.53 -1.97
N LYS A 269 -10.52 -18.13 -1.43
CA LYS A 269 -11.76 -17.42 -1.09
C LYS A 269 -11.50 -16.32 -0.07
N LEU A 270 -10.72 -16.60 0.98
CA LEU A 270 -10.33 -15.60 1.98
C LEU A 270 -9.54 -14.45 1.34
N ILE A 271 -8.57 -14.78 0.47
CA ILE A 271 -7.78 -13.79 -0.27
C ILE A 271 -8.69 -12.87 -1.08
N LEU A 272 -9.60 -13.44 -1.87
CA LEU A 272 -10.43 -12.67 -2.79
C LEU A 272 -11.58 -11.94 -2.11
N ARG A 273 -12.04 -12.43 -0.94
CA ARG A 273 -13.14 -11.81 -0.16
C ARG A 273 -12.69 -10.54 0.55
N HIS A 274 -11.48 -10.48 1.08
CA HIS A 274 -11.04 -9.37 1.92
C HIS A 274 -10.13 -8.39 1.17
N LYS A 275 -10.44 -7.09 1.26
CA LYS A 275 -9.68 -6.03 0.58
C LYS A 275 -8.19 -6.04 0.93
N ARG A 276 -7.85 -6.38 2.18
CA ARG A 276 -6.48 -6.39 2.69
C ARG A 276 -5.62 -7.50 2.09
N SER A 277 -6.11 -8.74 2.15
CA SER A 277 -5.42 -9.91 1.58
C SER A 277 -5.37 -9.84 0.06
N LYS A 278 -6.50 -9.48 -0.59
CA LYS A 278 -6.56 -9.22 -2.03
C LYS A 278 -5.54 -8.16 -2.44
N GLY A 279 -5.46 -7.05 -1.71
CA GLY A 279 -4.49 -5.99 -1.96
C GLY A 279 -3.05 -6.46 -1.85
N SER A 280 -2.73 -7.31 -0.86
CA SER A 280 -1.38 -7.86 -0.67
C SER A 280 -0.91 -8.73 -1.83
N VAL A 281 -1.82 -9.54 -2.39
CA VAL A 281 -1.54 -10.38 -3.57
C VAL A 281 -1.54 -9.54 -4.85
N LEU A 282 -2.48 -8.60 -5.00
CA LEU A 282 -2.55 -7.72 -6.17
C LEU A 282 -1.34 -6.80 -6.28
N MET A 283 -0.72 -6.44 -5.15
CA MET A 283 0.52 -5.67 -5.14
C MET A 283 1.61 -6.38 -5.95
N GLY A 284 1.58 -7.72 -6.02
CA GLY A 284 2.54 -8.47 -6.83
C GLY A 284 2.52 -8.13 -8.32
N PHE A 285 1.35 -7.80 -8.88
CA PHE A 285 1.25 -7.32 -10.26
C PHE A 285 1.86 -5.92 -10.43
N ALA A 286 1.68 -5.03 -9.45
CA ALA A 286 2.31 -3.71 -9.49
C ALA A 286 3.85 -3.81 -9.42
N PHE A 287 4.36 -4.76 -8.64
CA PHE A 287 5.80 -5.01 -8.55
C PHE A 287 6.41 -5.58 -9.84
N LEU A 288 5.62 -6.09 -10.79
CA LEU A 288 6.15 -6.42 -12.13
C LEU A 288 6.78 -5.20 -12.81
N ALA A 289 6.32 -3.98 -12.51
CA ALA A 289 6.90 -2.75 -13.02
C ALA A 289 8.31 -2.47 -12.50
N TYR A 290 8.81 -3.19 -11.48
CA TYR A 290 10.20 -3.04 -11.01
C TYR A 290 11.21 -3.37 -12.11
N GLY A 291 10.88 -4.27 -13.03
CA GLY A 291 11.72 -4.54 -14.19
C GLY A 291 12.05 -3.28 -14.99
N LEU A 292 11.10 -2.34 -15.15
CA LEU A 292 11.32 -1.07 -15.86
C LEU A 292 12.38 -0.16 -15.21
N ILE A 293 12.52 -0.28 -13.89
CA ILE A 293 13.48 0.51 -13.10
C ILE A 293 14.85 -0.17 -13.13
N PHE A 294 14.91 -1.49 -12.91
CA PHE A 294 16.16 -2.22 -12.70
C PHE A 294 16.79 -2.80 -13.98
N TYR A 295 15.99 -3.15 -14.99
CA TYR A 295 16.47 -3.77 -16.23
C TYR A 295 16.90 -2.70 -17.23
N LYS A 296 18.08 -2.13 -16.97
CA LYS A 296 18.74 -1.18 -17.88
C LYS A 296 19.69 -1.91 -18.81
N GLU A 297 19.62 -1.56 -20.10
CA GLU A 297 20.50 -2.10 -21.17
C GLU A 297 21.97 -2.26 -20.77
N PRO A 298 22.68 -1.26 -20.22
CA PRO A 298 24.10 -1.41 -19.88
C PRO A 298 24.36 -2.51 -18.83
N ILE A 299 23.44 -2.72 -17.89
CA ILE A 299 23.57 -3.71 -16.82
C ILE A 299 23.34 -5.12 -17.38
N ILE A 300 22.37 -5.26 -18.30
CA ILE A 300 22.03 -6.51 -18.98
C ILE A 300 23.17 -6.92 -19.93
N ALA A 301 23.73 -5.97 -20.66
CA ALA A 301 24.84 -6.20 -21.58
C ALA A 301 26.07 -6.74 -20.86
N ARG A 302 26.42 -6.16 -19.71
CA ARG A 302 27.58 -6.53 -18.87
C ARG A 302 27.39 -7.80 -18.03
N ASN A 303 26.26 -8.48 -18.14
CA ASN A 303 25.94 -9.68 -17.32
C ASN A 303 26.03 -9.44 -15.81
N GLU A 304 25.72 -8.23 -15.34
CA GLU A 304 25.76 -7.88 -13.91
C GLU A 304 24.53 -8.43 -13.18
N PHE A 305 24.29 -9.75 -13.25
CA PHE A 305 23.08 -10.39 -12.75
C PHE A 305 22.88 -10.17 -11.25
N GLY A 306 23.93 -9.97 -10.45
CA GLY A 306 23.79 -9.67 -9.02
C GLY A 306 22.91 -8.44 -8.74
N LYS A 307 23.00 -7.39 -9.57
CA LYS A 307 22.15 -6.18 -9.46
C LYS A 307 20.73 -6.43 -9.94
N LEU A 308 20.57 -7.28 -10.95
CA LEU A 308 19.28 -7.63 -11.56
C LEU A 308 18.51 -8.69 -10.73
N LEU A 309 19.22 -9.51 -9.97
CA LEU A 309 18.71 -10.65 -9.19
C LEU A 309 17.77 -10.19 -8.09
N PHE A 310 18.07 -9.06 -7.45
CA PHE A 310 17.16 -8.46 -6.48
C PHE A 310 15.78 -8.23 -7.09
N ALA A 311 15.71 -7.58 -8.26
CA ALA A 311 14.46 -7.33 -8.94
C ALA A 311 13.77 -8.64 -9.36
N ALA A 312 14.51 -9.63 -9.87
CA ALA A 312 13.94 -10.90 -10.30
C ALA A 312 13.36 -11.74 -9.13
N VAL A 313 14.11 -11.90 -8.04
CA VAL A 313 13.67 -12.62 -6.83
C VAL A 313 12.48 -11.92 -6.20
N PHE A 314 12.53 -10.58 -6.13
CA PHE A 314 11.43 -9.81 -5.55
C PHE A 314 10.18 -9.90 -6.44
N MET A 315 10.28 -9.63 -7.74
CA MET A 315 9.14 -9.70 -8.67
C MET A 315 8.46 -11.07 -8.64
N THR A 316 9.22 -12.15 -8.80
CA THR A 316 8.64 -13.50 -8.86
C THR A 316 8.13 -13.98 -7.49
N GLY A 317 8.75 -13.57 -6.39
CA GLY A 317 8.46 -14.04 -5.03
C GLY A 317 7.61 -13.10 -4.17
N ILE A 318 7.21 -11.94 -4.68
CA ILE A 318 6.53 -10.90 -3.89
C ILE A 318 5.25 -11.40 -3.22
N SER A 319 4.43 -12.18 -3.91
CA SER A 319 3.21 -12.73 -3.32
C SER A 319 3.50 -13.69 -2.17
N ILE A 320 4.63 -14.40 -2.24
CA ILE A 320 5.07 -15.31 -1.18
C ILE A 320 5.41 -14.49 0.06
N ILE A 321 6.24 -13.46 -0.06
CA ILE A 321 6.65 -12.66 1.10
C ILE A 321 5.50 -11.76 1.61
N SER A 322 4.75 -11.10 0.73
CA SER A 322 3.70 -10.15 1.09
C SER A 322 2.52 -10.82 1.80
N TYR A 323 2.07 -11.97 1.26
CA TYR A 323 0.98 -12.75 1.85
C TYR A 323 1.49 -13.69 2.93
N GLY A 324 2.60 -14.40 2.68
CA GLY A 324 3.07 -15.49 3.54
C GLY A 324 3.59 -15.09 4.90
N GLN A 325 4.18 -13.90 5.04
CA GLN A 325 4.61 -13.40 6.35
C GLN A 325 3.44 -13.26 7.36
N PHE A 326 2.20 -13.14 6.86
CA PHE A 326 0.98 -13.05 7.64
C PHE A 326 0.09 -14.30 7.52
N MET A 327 0.62 -15.40 7.00
CA MET A 327 -0.15 -16.59 6.59
C MET A 327 -1.22 -17.01 7.60
N PHE A 328 -0.85 -17.18 8.87
CA PHE A 328 -1.80 -17.57 9.92
C PHE A 328 -2.64 -16.40 10.44
N ALA A 329 -2.07 -15.18 10.43
CA ALA A 329 -2.75 -13.98 10.91
C ALA A 329 -3.96 -13.59 10.04
N TRP A 330 -3.93 -13.90 8.74
CA TRP A 330 -5.09 -13.73 7.84
C TRP A 330 -6.34 -14.47 8.33
N GLN A 331 -6.16 -15.57 9.05
CA GLN A 331 -7.24 -16.40 9.59
C GLN A 331 -7.48 -16.19 11.09
N SER A 332 -6.88 -15.15 11.69
CA SER A 332 -6.87 -14.94 13.14
C SER A 332 -8.25 -14.97 13.80
N THR A 333 -9.30 -14.46 13.14
CA THR A 333 -10.69 -14.45 13.65
C THR A 333 -11.31 -15.85 13.78
N HIS A 334 -10.86 -16.80 12.96
CA HIS A 334 -11.43 -18.15 12.89
C HIS A 334 -10.40 -19.22 13.28
N PHE A 335 -9.25 -18.81 13.80
CA PHE A 335 -8.13 -19.71 14.06
C PHE A 335 -8.47 -20.78 15.10
N ASP A 336 -9.23 -20.42 16.14
CA ASP A 336 -9.74 -21.39 17.12
C ASP A 336 -10.58 -22.50 16.48
N GLY A 337 -11.43 -22.14 15.51
CA GLY A 337 -12.21 -23.11 14.74
C GLY A 337 -11.33 -24.04 13.91
N LEU A 338 -10.23 -23.54 13.34
CA LEU A 338 -9.27 -24.37 12.61
C LEU A 338 -8.58 -25.40 13.51
N LEU A 339 -8.33 -25.06 14.78
CA LEU A 339 -7.69 -25.96 15.74
C LEU A 339 -8.61 -27.06 16.28
N VAL A 340 -9.91 -26.78 16.38
CA VAL A 340 -10.92 -27.75 16.86
C VAL A 340 -11.38 -28.69 15.74
N ASN A 341 -11.36 -28.22 14.50
CA ASN A 341 -11.74 -29.05 13.35
C ASN A 341 -10.71 -30.14 13.06
N LYS A 342 -11.18 -31.28 12.53
CA LYS A 342 -10.34 -32.43 12.13
C LYS A 342 -9.59 -32.15 10.82
N ILE A 343 -8.69 -31.16 10.84
CA ILE A 343 -7.84 -30.80 9.69
C ILE A 343 -6.47 -31.44 9.88
N ASP A 344 -6.01 -32.18 8.87
CA ASP A 344 -4.62 -32.64 8.82
C ASP A 344 -3.69 -31.44 8.54
N PHE A 345 -2.85 -31.09 9.51
CA PHE A 345 -1.92 -29.96 9.36
C PHE A 345 -0.91 -30.15 8.24
N LYS A 346 -0.60 -31.40 7.86
CA LYS A 346 0.26 -31.66 6.71
C LYS A 346 -0.40 -31.20 5.42
N ASN A 347 -1.68 -31.53 5.22
CA ASN A 347 -2.46 -31.04 4.09
C ASN A 347 -2.67 -29.52 4.16
N PHE A 348 -2.85 -28.95 5.35
CA PHE A 348 -2.95 -27.50 5.55
C PHE A 348 -1.69 -26.75 5.09
N ILE A 349 -0.49 -27.23 5.48
CA ILE A 349 0.77 -26.64 5.02
C ILE A 349 0.98 -26.87 3.52
N LYS A 350 0.68 -28.07 3.00
CA LYS A 350 0.73 -28.35 1.55
C LYS A 350 -0.12 -27.39 0.73
N ALA A 351 -1.30 -27.01 1.23
CA ALA A 351 -2.19 -26.07 0.56
C ALA A 351 -1.54 -24.69 0.40
N LYS A 352 -0.73 -24.26 1.39
CA LYS A 352 0.03 -23.01 1.29
C LYS A 352 1.13 -23.07 0.23
N PHE A 353 1.87 -24.19 0.16
CA PHE A 353 2.84 -24.42 -0.91
C PHE A 353 2.19 -24.39 -2.29
N LEU A 354 1.02 -25.03 -2.44
CA LEU A 354 0.28 -25.05 -3.70
C LEU A 354 -0.09 -23.63 -4.15
N LEU A 355 -0.68 -22.83 -3.26
CA LEU A 355 -1.06 -21.45 -3.58
C LEU A 355 0.13 -20.56 -3.93
N PHE A 356 1.23 -20.69 -3.20
CA PHE A 356 2.44 -19.93 -3.49
C PHE A 356 3.10 -20.33 -4.80
N THR A 357 3.13 -21.62 -5.09
CA THR A 357 3.63 -22.11 -6.39
C THR A 357 2.77 -21.52 -7.50
N LEU A 358 1.44 -21.62 -7.42
CA LEU A 358 0.53 -21.07 -8.43
C LEU A 358 0.71 -19.55 -8.61
N SER A 359 0.73 -18.78 -7.52
CA SER A 359 0.90 -17.33 -7.60
C SER A 359 2.26 -16.94 -8.17
N CYS A 360 3.33 -17.63 -7.76
CA CYS A 360 4.69 -17.38 -8.26
C CYS A 360 4.79 -17.74 -9.75
N THR A 361 4.17 -18.84 -10.19
CA THR A 361 4.13 -19.25 -11.59
C THR A 361 3.44 -18.21 -12.46
N VAL A 362 2.26 -17.73 -12.06
CA VAL A 362 1.51 -16.71 -12.82
C VAL A 362 2.33 -15.42 -12.97
N ILE A 363 2.95 -14.95 -11.88
CA ILE A 363 3.77 -13.72 -11.92
C ILE A 363 5.04 -13.94 -12.75
N THR A 364 5.65 -15.11 -12.69
CA THR A 364 6.85 -15.44 -13.49
C THR A 364 6.53 -15.52 -14.98
N ILE A 365 5.37 -16.09 -15.36
CA ILE A 365 4.90 -16.10 -16.75
C ILE A 365 4.74 -14.65 -17.25
N LEU A 366 4.13 -13.77 -16.46
CA LEU A 366 4.03 -12.36 -16.83
C LEU A 366 5.39 -11.66 -16.86
N ALA A 367 6.29 -11.97 -15.93
CA ALA A 367 7.66 -11.45 -15.92
C ALA A 367 8.46 -11.93 -17.14
N SER A 368 8.14 -13.11 -17.69
CA SER A 368 8.83 -13.63 -18.87
C SER A 368 8.69 -12.74 -20.12
N PHE A 369 7.70 -11.83 -20.17
CA PHE A 369 7.62 -10.82 -21.22
C PHE A 369 8.81 -9.84 -21.24
N TYR A 370 9.55 -9.69 -20.13
CA TYR A 370 10.84 -8.98 -20.15
C TYR A 370 11.90 -9.70 -20.98
N GLY A 371 11.68 -10.98 -21.33
CA GLY A 371 12.51 -11.72 -22.28
C GLY A 371 12.58 -11.09 -23.67
N PHE A 372 11.59 -10.27 -24.06
CA PHE A 372 11.64 -9.48 -25.29
C PHE A 372 12.75 -8.41 -25.27
N LEU A 373 13.18 -7.94 -24.10
CA LEU A 373 14.36 -7.08 -24.00
C LEU A 373 15.65 -7.91 -24.14
N SER A 374 15.72 -9.04 -23.45
CA SER A 374 16.86 -9.96 -23.55
C SER A 374 16.53 -11.35 -23.05
N TYR A 375 16.96 -12.38 -23.77
CA TYR A 375 16.85 -13.78 -23.34
C TYR A 375 17.55 -14.06 -21.99
N LYS A 376 18.57 -13.25 -21.62
CA LYS A 376 19.27 -13.37 -20.34
C LYS A 376 18.33 -13.19 -19.14
N LEU A 377 17.29 -12.36 -19.30
CA LEU A 377 16.29 -12.12 -18.26
C LEU A 377 15.39 -13.35 -18.05
N LEU A 378 15.17 -14.17 -19.08
CA LEU A 378 14.42 -15.43 -18.93
C LEU A 378 15.16 -16.41 -18.02
N LEU A 379 16.48 -16.54 -18.21
CA LEU A 379 17.34 -17.39 -17.35
C LEU A 379 17.35 -16.88 -15.90
N LEU A 380 17.46 -15.56 -15.73
CA LEU A 380 17.41 -14.91 -14.43
C LEU A 380 16.07 -15.16 -13.71
N HIS A 381 14.95 -14.98 -14.42
CA HIS A 381 13.61 -15.21 -13.89
C HIS A 381 13.36 -16.67 -13.54
N LEU A 382 13.87 -17.60 -14.35
CA LEU A 382 13.77 -19.03 -14.07
C LEU A 382 14.54 -19.40 -12.79
N ALA A 383 15.78 -18.91 -12.63
CA ALA A 383 16.57 -19.15 -11.43
C ALA A 383 15.89 -18.57 -10.18
N ALA A 384 15.39 -17.33 -10.28
CA ALA A 384 14.65 -16.68 -9.20
C ALA A 384 13.33 -17.40 -8.86
N TYR A 385 12.59 -17.88 -9.87
CA TYR A 385 11.37 -18.65 -9.70
C TYR A 385 11.62 -19.94 -8.93
N LEU A 386 12.63 -20.73 -9.34
CA LEU A 386 13.01 -21.98 -8.66
C LEU A 386 13.41 -21.73 -7.21
N TYR A 387 14.21 -20.70 -6.96
CA TYR A 387 14.56 -20.27 -5.61
C TYR A 387 13.31 -19.93 -4.77
N ASN A 388 12.34 -19.23 -5.37
CA ASN A 388 11.14 -18.76 -4.68
C ASN A 388 10.16 -19.88 -4.31
N ILE A 389 9.83 -20.75 -5.26
CA ILE A 389 8.93 -21.89 -5.00
C ILE A 389 9.57 -22.96 -4.12
N GLY A 390 10.91 -23.09 -4.17
CA GLY A 390 11.68 -24.00 -3.34
C GLY A 390 11.94 -23.43 -1.96
N PHE A 391 13.03 -22.67 -1.83
CA PHE A 391 13.54 -22.21 -0.54
C PHE A 391 12.75 -21.04 0.05
N ALA A 392 12.39 -20.03 -0.74
CA ALA A 392 11.77 -18.82 -0.20
C ALA A 392 10.39 -19.10 0.42
N THR A 393 9.62 -20.02 -0.17
CA THR A 393 8.36 -20.48 0.41
C THR A 393 8.55 -21.13 1.79
N VAL A 394 9.59 -21.95 1.95
CA VAL A 394 9.91 -22.64 3.21
C VAL A 394 10.25 -21.62 4.30
N ILE A 395 11.16 -20.68 4.01
CA ILE A 395 11.62 -19.72 5.01
C ILE A 395 10.50 -18.76 5.42
N VAL A 396 9.68 -18.30 4.46
CA VAL A 396 8.54 -17.43 4.76
C VAL A 396 7.52 -18.16 5.65
N LEU A 397 7.17 -19.41 5.34
CA LEU A 397 6.25 -20.19 6.17
C LEU A 397 6.84 -20.49 7.55
N TYR A 398 8.15 -20.69 7.65
CA TYR A 398 8.83 -20.88 8.93
C TYR A 398 8.68 -19.64 9.83
N PHE A 399 9.01 -18.45 9.31
CA PHE A 399 8.85 -17.20 10.05
C PHE A 399 7.39 -16.85 10.33
N ALA A 400 6.47 -17.25 9.45
CA ALA A 400 5.03 -17.09 9.70
C ALA A 400 4.58 -17.80 10.99
N THR A 401 5.18 -18.96 11.34
CA THR A 401 4.86 -19.65 12.61
C THR A 401 5.28 -18.87 13.86
N MET A 402 6.12 -17.84 13.69
CA MET A 402 6.57 -16.95 14.77
C MET A 402 5.73 -15.67 14.85
N ASN A 403 4.71 -15.53 14.00
CA ASN A 403 3.82 -14.39 14.01
C ASN A 403 2.55 -14.69 14.82
N TYR A 404 2.51 -14.17 16.04
CA TYR A 404 1.38 -14.33 16.96
C TYR A 404 0.47 -13.09 17.00
N LYS A 405 0.72 -12.07 16.17
CA LYS A 405 -0.05 -10.83 16.23
C LYS A 405 -1.34 -10.94 15.44
N ARG A 406 -2.48 -10.70 16.11
CA ARG A 406 -3.78 -10.58 15.46
C ARG A 406 -3.77 -9.52 14.37
N LEU A 407 -4.43 -9.82 13.26
CA LEU A 407 -4.55 -8.92 12.12
C LEU A 407 -6.03 -8.74 11.77
N ASP A 408 -6.49 -7.49 11.79
CA ASP A 408 -7.83 -7.14 11.33
C ASP A 408 -7.85 -7.09 9.80
N ILE A 409 -8.54 -8.07 9.20
CA ILE A 409 -8.68 -8.25 7.75
C ILE A 409 -9.73 -7.33 7.13
N THR A 410 -10.55 -6.67 7.95
CA THR A 410 -11.59 -5.73 7.48
C THR A 410 -11.02 -4.35 7.16
N LYS A 411 -9.87 -4.00 7.74
CA LYS A 411 -9.17 -2.73 7.51
C LYS A 411 -8.29 -2.77 6.26
N SER A 412 -7.98 -1.60 5.70
CA SER A 412 -7.00 -1.51 4.61
C SER A 412 -5.59 -1.85 5.12
N ALA A 413 -4.70 -2.21 4.18
CA ALA A 413 -3.29 -2.47 4.47
C ALA A 413 -2.44 -1.18 4.54
N SER A 414 -2.89 -0.11 3.88
CA SER A 414 -2.14 1.14 3.74
C SER A 414 -1.97 1.85 5.09
N PHE A 415 -0.71 2.09 5.50
CA PHE A 415 -0.35 2.66 6.81
C PHE A 415 -0.86 1.87 8.03
N ASN A 416 -1.30 0.63 7.81
CA ASN A 416 -1.79 -0.25 8.87
C ASN A 416 -0.73 -1.29 9.22
N TRP A 417 0.13 -0.93 10.16
CA TRP A 417 1.20 -1.78 10.68
C TRP A 417 0.71 -2.81 11.71
N GLN A 418 -0.61 -2.99 11.88
CA GLN A 418 -1.16 -4.04 12.73
C GLN A 418 -0.78 -5.42 12.18
N GLY A 419 -0.31 -6.30 13.08
CA GLY A 419 0.21 -7.62 12.71
C GLY A 419 1.70 -7.60 12.35
N VAL A 420 2.32 -6.44 12.13
CA VAL A 420 3.76 -6.34 11.84
C VAL A 420 4.56 -6.38 13.15
N GLY A 421 5.51 -7.29 13.22
CA GLY A 421 6.47 -7.45 14.30
C GLY A 421 7.90 -7.49 13.78
N ALA A 422 8.85 -7.76 14.70
CA ALA A 422 10.26 -7.86 14.36
C ALA A 422 10.55 -9.03 13.40
N THR A 423 9.77 -10.11 13.48
CA THR A 423 9.95 -11.31 12.65
C THR A 423 9.78 -11.04 11.15
N GLN A 424 8.88 -10.12 10.77
CA GLN A 424 8.68 -9.72 9.37
C GLN A 424 9.87 -8.92 8.83
N TRP A 425 10.45 -8.02 9.64
CA TRP A 425 11.65 -7.28 9.25
C TRP A 425 12.86 -8.20 9.12
N ILE A 426 13.01 -9.14 10.06
CA ILE A 426 14.08 -10.14 10.02
C ILE A 426 13.94 -11.04 8.79
N LEU A 427 12.72 -11.45 8.41
CA LEU A 427 12.45 -12.30 7.24
C LEU A 427 12.91 -11.68 5.91
N GLY A 428 12.87 -10.34 5.79
CA GLY A 428 13.36 -9.66 4.58
C GLY A 428 14.84 -9.91 4.31
N ILE A 429 15.65 -10.05 5.37
CA ILE A 429 17.10 -10.27 5.28
C ILE A 429 17.41 -11.59 4.57
N PRO A 430 17.03 -12.78 5.07
CA PRO A 430 17.38 -14.03 4.41
C PRO A 430 16.69 -14.18 3.05
N PHE A 431 15.49 -13.62 2.85
CA PHE A 431 14.80 -13.68 1.56
C PHE A 431 15.64 -13.03 0.44
N ILE A 432 16.23 -11.86 0.72
CA ILE A 432 17.02 -11.09 -0.25
C ILE A 432 18.50 -11.52 -0.26
N LEU A 433 19.09 -11.73 0.92
CA LEU A 433 20.52 -11.88 1.08
C LEU A 433 21.01 -13.25 0.61
N ILE A 434 20.27 -14.34 0.90
CA ILE A 434 20.69 -15.70 0.54
C ILE A 434 20.94 -15.89 -0.96
N PRO A 435 20.05 -15.49 -1.89
CA PRO A 435 20.31 -15.68 -3.33
C PRO A 435 21.50 -14.82 -3.80
N ILE A 436 21.70 -13.65 -3.20
CA ILE A 436 22.87 -12.81 -3.47
C ILE A 436 24.16 -13.49 -2.96
N LEU A 437 24.16 -14.05 -1.75
CA LEU A 437 25.31 -14.76 -1.19
C LEU A 437 25.68 -16.00 -2.02
N ILE A 438 24.69 -16.71 -2.56
CA ILE A 438 24.93 -17.82 -3.49
C ILE A 438 25.55 -17.31 -4.79
N TYR A 439 25.13 -16.14 -5.29
CA TYR A 439 25.61 -15.55 -6.54
C TYR A 439 27.03 -14.97 -6.44
N VAL A 440 27.34 -14.25 -5.36
CA VAL A 440 28.54 -13.40 -5.22
C VAL A 440 29.85 -14.12 -5.57
N PRO A 441 30.13 -15.36 -5.10
CA PRO A 441 31.37 -16.06 -5.44
C PRO A 441 31.58 -16.18 -6.95
N PHE A 442 30.52 -16.50 -7.70
CA PHE A 442 30.57 -16.66 -9.15
C PHE A 442 30.63 -15.32 -9.88
N GLY A 443 30.00 -14.28 -9.32
CA GLY A 443 30.08 -12.92 -9.85
C GLY A 443 31.49 -12.33 -9.74
N LEU A 444 32.22 -12.64 -8.65
CA LEU A 444 33.59 -12.19 -8.42
C LEU A 444 34.61 -12.93 -9.31
N THR A 445 34.35 -14.20 -9.65
CA THR A 445 35.21 -15.00 -10.54
C THR A 445 34.83 -14.86 -12.03
N GLU A 446 34.13 -13.79 -12.41
CA GLU A 446 33.71 -13.50 -13.80
C GLU A 446 32.89 -14.64 -14.48
N HIS A 447 32.15 -15.42 -13.69
CA HIS A 447 31.34 -16.54 -14.14
C HIS A 447 29.85 -16.36 -13.79
N PRO A 448 29.20 -15.28 -14.28
CA PRO A 448 27.87 -14.86 -13.84
C PRO A 448 26.76 -15.89 -14.13
N TYR A 449 26.86 -16.66 -15.21
CA TYR A 449 25.90 -17.70 -15.56
C TYR A 449 25.94 -18.90 -14.59
N TRP A 450 27.13 -19.28 -14.11
CA TRP A 450 27.26 -20.32 -13.10
C TRP A 450 26.62 -19.91 -11.77
N GLY A 451 26.64 -18.62 -11.45
CA GLY A 451 25.88 -18.08 -10.32
C GLY A 451 24.36 -18.27 -10.46
N LEU A 452 23.80 -18.04 -11.65
CA LEU A 452 22.38 -18.30 -11.92
C LEU A 452 22.04 -19.79 -11.81
N VAL A 453 22.89 -20.65 -12.36
CA VAL A 453 22.73 -22.12 -12.26
C VAL A 453 22.79 -22.56 -10.79
N ALA A 454 23.72 -22.04 -9.99
CA ALA A 454 23.82 -22.36 -8.57
C ALA A 454 22.54 -22.00 -7.80
N ILE A 455 21.97 -20.82 -8.05
CA ILE A 455 20.69 -20.41 -7.44
C ILE A 455 19.55 -21.31 -7.89
N GLY A 456 19.44 -21.56 -9.19
CA GLY A 456 18.41 -22.42 -9.77
C GLY A 456 18.47 -23.84 -9.21
N LEU A 457 19.66 -24.42 -9.11
CA LEU A 457 19.92 -25.73 -8.52
C LEU A 457 19.57 -25.74 -7.03
N PHE A 458 19.98 -24.74 -6.27
CA PHE A 458 19.61 -24.63 -4.85
C PHE A 458 18.08 -24.57 -4.66
N GLY A 459 17.38 -23.78 -5.48
CA GLY A 459 15.93 -23.72 -5.51
C GLY A 459 15.28 -25.07 -5.90
N LEU A 460 15.84 -25.74 -6.89
CA LEU A 460 15.35 -27.04 -7.36
C LEU A 460 15.55 -28.14 -6.32
N VAL A 461 16.74 -28.24 -5.71
CA VAL A 461 17.02 -29.21 -4.63
C VAL A 461 16.08 -28.99 -3.46
N THR A 462 15.88 -27.74 -3.03
CA THR A 462 14.96 -27.42 -1.93
C THR A 462 13.51 -27.73 -2.28
N LEU A 463 13.09 -27.54 -3.53
CA LEU A 463 11.77 -27.92 -4.04
C LEU A 463 11.57 -29.45 -4.08
N LEU A 464 12.58 -30.22 -4.47
CA LEU A 464 12.54 -31.69 -4.45
C LEU A 464 12.47 -32.21 -3.01
N MET A 465 13.19 -31.57 -2.09
CA MET A 465 13.17 -31.86 -0.64
C MET A 465 11.92 -31.35 0.08
N ARG A 466 10.91 -30.82 -0.63
CA ARG A 466 9.69 -30.21 -0.06
C ARG A 466 8.99 -31.05 0.99
N ASN A 467 8.95 -32.39 0.86
CA ASN A 467 8.32 -33.24 1.88
C ASN A 467 9.02 -33.17 3.24
N ILE A 468 10.35 -33.03 3.26
CA ILE A 468 11.15 -32.85 4.49
C ILE A 468 10.79 -31.52 5.14
N TRP A 469 10.78 -30.45 4.34
CA TRP A 469 10.43 -29.10 4.80
C TRP A 469 8.99 -29.00 5.32
N ILE A 470 8.03 -29.65 4.65
CA ILE A 470 6.64 -29.72 5.12
C ILE A 470 6.58 -30.38 6.50
N ASN A 471 7.25 -31.51 6.70
CA ASN A 471 7.23 -32.18 8.00
C ASN A 471 7.86 -31.31 9.10
N LEU A 472 8.94 -30.57 8.79
CA LEU A 472 9.55 -29.60 9.71
C LEU A 472 8.57 -28.47 10.07
N LEU A 473 7.90 -27.90 9.07
CA LEU A 473 6.92 -26.83 9.25
C LEU A 473 5.70 -27.29 10.06
N VAL A 474 5.22 -28.52 9.82
CA VAL A 474 4.12 -29.11 10.60
C VAL A 474 4.51 -29.24 12.07
N LYS A 475 5.67 -29.84 12.38
CA LYS A 475 6.16 -29.97 13.77
C LYS A 475 6.31 -28.61 14.43
N ARG A 476 6.82 -27.61 13.70
CA ARG A 476 6.97 -26.24 14.21
C ARG A 476 5.61 -25.58 14.47
N PHE A 477 4.68 -25.72 13.54
CA PHE A 477 3.32 -25.18 13.65
C PHE A 477 2.60 -25.82 14.85
N GLU A 478 2.65 -27.14 15.00
CA GLU A 478 2.05 -27.85 16.14
C GLU A 478 2.61 -27.37 17.48
N LYS A 479 3.92 -27.13 17.57
CA LYS A 479 4.56 -26.58 18.77
C LYS A 479 4.10 -25.15 19.09
N GLN A 480 3.84 -24.34 18.06
CA GLN A 480 3.51 -22.92 18.22
C GLN A 480 2.00 -22.63 18.23
N ARG A 481 1.14 -23.58 17.82
CA ARG A 481 -0.29 -23.35 17.55
C ARG A 481 -1.04 -22.69 18.71
N TYR A 482 -0.71 -23.06 19.96
CA TYR A 482 -1.37 -22.50 21.14
C TYR A 482 -0.93 -21.07 21.41
N LYS A 483 0.35 -20.75 21.21
CA LYS A 483 0.85 -19.37 21.30
C LYS A 483 0.28 -18.49 20.21
N ILE A 484 0.10 -19.04 19.00
CA ILE A 484 -0.57 -18.35 17.88
C ILE A 484 -2.04 -18.08 18.24
N ALA A 485 -2.76 -19.08 18.75
CA ALA A 485 -4.16 -18.92 19.15
C ALA A 485 -4.33 -17.91 20.30
N GLU A 486 -3.49 -17.99 21.33
CA GLU A 486 -3.47 -17.03 22.44
C GLU A 486 -3.21 -15.61 21.94
N GLY A 487 -2.16 -15.39 21.15
CA GLY A 487 -1.84 -14.07 20.59
C GLY A 487 -2.89 -13.53 19.60
N PHE A 488 -3.72 -14.39 19.01
CA PHE A 488 -4.86 -13.96 18.17
C PHE A 488 -6.12 -13.62 18.98
N ARG A 489 -6.25 -14.11 20.21
CA ARG A 489 -7.33 -13.74 21.14
C ARG A 489 -7.04 -12.40 21.85
N GLU A 490 -5.75 -12.07 21.99
CA GLU A 490 -5.25 -10.76 22.43
C GLU A 490 -5.43 -9.66 21.36
#